data_AF-A0A0B2V0T9-F1
#
_entry.id   AF-A0A0B2V0T9-F1
#
_cell.length_a   1.000
_cell.length_b   1.000
_cell.length_c   1.000
_cell.angle_alpha   90.00
_cell.angle_beta   90.00
_cell.angle_gamma   90.00
#
_symmetry.space_group_name_H-M   'P 1'
#
loop_
_entity.id
_entity.type
_entity.pdbx_description
1 polymer ?
#
loop_
_entity_poly.entity_id
_entity_poly.type
_entity_poly.pdbx_seq_one_letter_code
_entity_poly.pdbx_strand_id
1 'polypeptide(L)'
;MKSVSLFSRPSREEGESNRGGNLVRSAIVTKSCKSLVQVRSDWFIYAILRCLPYVGRELYEKETDAFENILKQIGEYIAQRKKDYVELLQVWNGSPHEQEEYLECLWAQVQKLQEDDWKETHLKRYYVAFDGALAEAIQHNISSAMGLLSYQKRHHIPISYAVLEVVFSQLFRLPVPPTTPLFYGSLIIELCKEERTMPQVVAQATELLYQRINTMQLAAIDQFVNWFSYHLSNFEYRWSWPDWSGCLKEDTLHPQQFFVREVVEKCMRLSYYQRVLTFMPESFHSILPEKPEILFDLANGTFSSSLFRCLLLKTPFCLSCTTG
;
A
#
# COMPACT_ATOMS: atom_id res chain seq x y z
N MET A 1 -5.55 55.34 10.87
CA MET A 1 -5.83 56.05 9.59
C MET A 1 -4.86 55.51 8.55
N LYS A 2 -5.20 54.87 7.44
CA LYS A 2 -6.47 54.59 6.75
C LYS A 2 -6.42 53.13 6.26
N SER A 3 -7.46 52.33 6.50
CA SER A 3 -7.73 51.13 5.70
C SER A 3 -8.57 51.55 4.49
N VAL A 4 -8.25 51.01 3.31
CA VAL A 4 -9.05 51.20 2.10
C VAL A 4 -9.74 49.88 1.80
N SER A 5 -11.06 49.96 1.77
CA SER A 5 -12.03 48.91 1.50
C SER A 5 -12.01 48.49 0.03
N LEU A 6 -11.95 47.18 -0.22
CA LEU A 6 -12.30 46.56 -1.51
C LEU A 6 -13.32 45.44 -1.29
N PHE A 7 -14.48 45.78 -0.75
CA PHE A 7 -15.68 44.93 -0.81
C PHE A 7 -16.91 45.83 -0.94
N SER A 8 -17.13 46.35 -2.15
CA SER A 8 -18.44 46.81 -2.58
C SER A 8 -19.10 45.68 -3.35
N ARG A 9 -20.13 45.10 -2.73
CA ARG A 9 -21.07 44.17 -3.38
C ARG A 9 -21.79 44.88 -4.54
N PRO A 10 -22.17 44.13 -5.59
CA PRO A 10 -23.45 44.33 -6.24
C PRO A 10 -24.45 43.28 -5.73
N SER A 11 -25.63 43.75 -5.36
CA SER A 11 -26.82 42.95 -5.10
C SER A 11 -27.49 42.60 -6.43
N ARG A 12 -27.77 41.32 -6.69
CA ARG A 12 -29.06 40.86 -7.24
C ARG A 12 -29.13 39.34 -7.36
N GLU A 13 -30.21 38.85 -6.78
CA GLU A 13 -30.98 37.63 -7.07
C GLU A 13 -30.68 36.98 -8.42
N GLU A 14 -30.28 35.69 -8.39
CA GLU A 14 -30.71 34.63 -9.34
C GLU A 14 -30.01 33.29 -9.00
N GLY A 15 -30.81 32.24 -8.77
CA GLY A 15 -30.44 30.83 -9.00
C GLY A 15 -29.61 30.09 -7.94
N GLU A 16 -30.26 29.57 -6.89
CA GLU A 16 -29.64 28.67 -5.89
C GLU A 16 -29.49 27.19 -6.34
N SER A 17 -29.78 26.84 -7.60
CA SER A 17 -29.91 25.44 -8.03
C SER A 17 -28.62 24.74 -8.52
N ASN A 18 -27.42 25.35 -8.46
CA ASN A 18 -26.25 24.79 -9.19
C ASN A 18 -24.91 24.78 -8.42
N ARG A 19 -24.94 24.76 -7.09
CA ARG A 19 -23.70 24.88 -6.28
C ARG A 19 -22.90 23.57 -6.18
N GLY A 20 -23.54 22.40 -6.20
CA GLY A 20 -22.84 21.10 -6.20
C GLY A 20 -21.99 20.88 -7.47
N GLY A 21 -22.51 21.29 -8.64
CA GLY A 21 -21.81 21.20 -9.93
C GLY A 21 -20.59 22.11 -10.06
N ASN A 22 -20.50 23.18 -9.25
CA ASN A 22 -19.40 24.13 -9.30
C ASN A 22 -18.12 23.61 -8.62
N LEU A 23 -18.21 22.68 -7.66
CA LEU A 23 -17.02 22.11 -7.02
C LEU A 23 -16.22 21.23 -8.00
N VAL A 24 -16.93 20.38 -8.75
CA VAL A 24 -16.33 19.51 -9.79
C VAL A 24 -15.84 20.34 -10.98
N ARG A 25 -16.60 21.37 -11.41
CA ARG A 25 -16.17 22.25 -12.52
C ARG A 25 -14.98 23.15 -12.16
N SER A 26 -14.91 23.68 -10.94
CA SER A 26 -13.78 24.53 -10.52
C SER A 26 -12.46 23.77 -10.36
N ALA A 27 -12.53 22.44 -10.13
CA ALA A 27 -11.35 21.59 -10.07
C ALA A 27 -10.69 21.36 -11.44
N ILE A 28 -11.43 21.52 -12.55
CA ILE A 28 -11.01 21.16 -13.92
C ILE A 28 -10.25 22.30 -14.64
N VAL A 29 -10.28 23.53 -14.11
CA VAL A 29 -9.66 24.70 -14.78
C VAL A 29 -8.31 25.07 -14.15
N THR A 30 -7.25 24.32 -14.50
CA THR A 30 -5.88 24.87 -14.46
C THR A 30 -5.04 24.14 -15.52
N LYS A 31 -4.96 24.74 -16.72
CA LYS A 31 -4.16 24.26 -17.86
C LYS A 31 -2.67 24.49 -17.61
N SER A 32 -2.04 23.68 -16.76
CA SER A 32 -0.58 23.53 -16.78
C SER A 32 -0.19 22.12 -16.35
N CYS A 33 0.47 21.40 -17.27
CA CYS A 33 0.82 19.97 -17.23
C CYS A 33 -0.37 18.98 -17.15
N LYS A 34 -0.69 18.30 -18.25
CA LYS A 34 -1.82 17.35 -18.35
C LYS A 34 -1.81 16.26 -17.26
N SER A 35 -0.64 15.83 -16.79
CA SER A 35 -0.49 14.85 -15.71
C SER A 35 -0.81 15.41 -14.32
N LEU A 36 -0.39 16.65 -14.02
CA LEU A 36 -0.73 17.34 -12.77
C LEU A 36 -2.23 17.62 -12.67
N VAL A 37 -2.87 17.89 -13.81
CA VAL A 37 -4.33 18.04 -13.91
C VAL A 37 -5.02 16.72 -13.59
N GLN A 38 -4.55 15.59 -14.13
CA GLN A 38 -5.17 14.29 -13.87
C GLN A 38 -5.09 13.90 -12.39
N VAL A 39 -3.92 13.98 -11.74
CA VAL A 39 -3.77 13.62 -10.31
C VAL A 39 -4.64 14.49 -9.40
N ARG A 40 -4.80 15.78 -9.73
CA ARG A 40 -5.68 16.68 -8.99
C ARG A 40 -7.16 16.26 -9.12
N SER A 41 -7.62 16.01 -10.35
CA SER A 41 -8.98 15.53 -10.60
C SER A 41 -9.24 14.17 -9.97
N ASP A 42 -8.26 13.26 -10.07
CA ASP A 42 -8.28 11.94 -9.46
C ASP A 42 -8.48 12.03 -7.94
N TRP A 43 -7.82 12.97 -7.27
CA TRP A 43 -7.99 13.17 -5.83
C TRP A 43 -9.41 13.60 -5.44
N PHE A 44 -10.02 14.53 -6.19
CA PHE A 44 -11.40 14.95 -5.92
C PHE A 44 -12.39 13.82 -6.15
N ILE A 45 -12.23 13.08 -7.24
CA ILE A 45 -13.09 11.93 -7.55
C ILE A 45 -12.92 10.85 -6.50
N TYR A 46 -11.69 10.55 -6.09
CA TYR A 46 -11.40 9.62 -5.01
C TYR A 46 -12.09 10.05 -3.70
N ALA A 47 -12.00 11.33 -3.33
CA ALA A 47 -12.64 11.85 -2.13
C ALA A 47 -14.17 11.68 -2.18
N ILE A 48 -14.79 11.99 -3.33
CA ILE A 48 -16.24 11.81 -3.54
C ILE A 48 -16.60 10.34 -3.41
N LEU A 49 -15.98 9.46 -4.20
CA LEU A 49 -16.30 8.03 -4.24
C LEU A 49 -16.11 7.37 -2.88
N ARG A 50 -15.08 7.75 -2.13
CA ARG A 50 -14.80 7.22 -0.79
C ARG A 50 -15.85 7.60 0.25
N CYS A 51 -16.59 8.68 0.05
CA CYS A 51 -17.69 9.08 0.93
C CYS A 51 -18.98 8.30 0.65
N LEU A 52 -19.17 7.77 -0.55
CA LEU A 52 -20.44 7.16 -0.99
C LEU A 52 -20.89 5.94 -0.17
N PRO A 53 -20.02 5.07 0.36
CA PRO A 53 -20.45 4.03 1.30
C PRO A 53 -21.20 4.56 2.52
N TYR A 54 -20.94 5.79 2.94
CA TYR A 54 -21.59 6.42 4.11
C TYR A 54 -22.86 7.18 3.74
N VAL A 55 -22.79 8.02 2.71
CA VAL A 55 -23.85 8.99 2.38
C VAL A 55 -24.59 8.70 1.08
N GLY A 56 -24.14 7.74 0.28
CA GLY A 56 -24.65 7.49 -1.07
C GLY A 56 -26.14 7.19 -1.11
N ARG A 57 -26.63 6.40 -0.14
CA ARG A 57 -28.06 6.11 -0.01
C ARG A 57 -28.92 7.36 0.21
N GLU A 58 -28.53 8.20 1.17
CA GLU A 58 -29.25 9.43 1.50
C GLU A 58 -29.24 10.43 0.33
N LEU A 59 -28.12 10.54 -0.39
CA LEU A 59 -28.01 11.40 -1.56
C LEU A 59 -28.90 10.88 -2.71
N TYR A 60 -28.90 9.56 -2.95
CA TYR A 60 -29.71 8.93 -3.97
C TYR A 60 -31.22 9.06 -3.69
N GLU A 61 -31.64 8.93 -2.42
CA GLU A 61 -33.05 9.07 -2.01
C GLU A 61 -33.54 10.54 -2.06
N LYS A 62 -32.67 11.53 -1.84
CA LYS A 62 -33.06 12.96 -1.83
C LYS A 62 -32.97 13.67 -3.19
N GLU A 63 -31.89 13.41 -3.93
CA GLU A 63 -31.59 14.11 -5.20
C GLU A 63 -31.11 13.12 -6.28
N THR A 64 -31.97 12.18 -6.65
CA THR A 64 -31.65 11.06 -7.56
C THR A 64 -31.06 11.54 -8.90
N ASP A 65 -31.77 12.40 -9.65
CA ASP A 65 -31.36 12.82 -11.00
C ASP A 65 -30.01 13.56 -10.99
N ALA A 66 -29.79 14.42 -10.00
CA ALA A 66 -28.55 15.19 -9.88
C ALA A 66 -27.37 14.28 -9.51
N PHE A 67 -27.60 13.33 -8.62
CA PHE A 67 -26.59 12.38 -8.18
C PHE A 67 -26.21 11.38 -9.28
N GLU A 68 -27.17 10.86 -10.05
CA GLU A 68 -26.91 10.01 -11.21
C GLU A 68 -26.11 10.74 -12.30
N ASN A 69 -26.41 12.01 -12.56
CA ASN A 69 -25.64 12.82 -13.51
C ASN A 69 -24.18 13.00 -13.05
N ILE A 70 -23.95 13.18 -11.74
CA ILE A 70 -22.59 13.26 -11.18
C ILE A 70 -21.86 11.91 -11.38
N LEU A 71 -22.49 10.79 -11.05
CA LEU A 71 -21.91 9.46 -11.24
C LEU A 71 -21.59 9.17 -12.71
N LYS A 72 -22.47 9.57 -13.64
CA LYS A 72 -22.24 9.46 -15.07
C LYS A 72 -20.99 10.24 -15.51
N GLN A 73 -20.85 11.49 -15.08
CA GLN A 73 -19.67 12.30 -15.39
C GLN A 73 -18.38 11.71 -14.81
N ILE A 74 -18.44 11.13 -13.60
CA ILE A 74 -17.31 10.41 -13.01
C ILE A 74 -16.94 9.19 -13.84
N GLY A 75 -17.92 8.38 -14.26
CA GLY A 75 -17.69 7.22 -15.12
C GLY A 75 -17.05 7.59 -16.46
N GLU A 76 -17.55 8.65 -17.12
CA GLU A 76 -16.98 9.18 -18.36
C GLU A 76 -15.52 9.65 -18.17
N TYR A 77 -15.22 10.31 -17.05
CA TYR A 77 -13.86 10.72 -16.72
C TYR A 77 -12.95 9.50 -16.52
N ILE A 78 -13.36 8.52 -15.71
CA ILE A 78 -12.55 7.33 -15.38
C ILE A 78 -12.19 6.55 -16.65
N ALA A 79 -13.14 6.41 -17.58
CA ALA A 79 -12.92 5.74 -18.86
C ALA A 79 -11.85 6.42 -19.76
N GLN A 80 -11.63 7.73 -19.60
CA GLN A 80 -10.69 8.51 -20.43
C GLN A 80 -9.32 8.71 -19.77
N ARG A 81 -9.10 8.20 -18.55
CA ARG A 81 -7.86 8.39 -17.80
C ARG A 81 -6.68 7.67 -18.46
N LYS A 82 -5.51 8.29 -18.37
CA LYS A 82 -4.24 7.63 -18.69
C LYS A 82 -3.77 6.79 -17.52
N LYS A 83 -3.23 5.61 -17.80
CA LYS A 83 -2.84 4.60 -16.79
C LYS A 83 -1.41 4.12 -16.94
N ASP A 84 -0.57 4.89 -17.63
CA ASP A 84 0.82 4.53 -17.95
C ASP A 84 1.67 4.23 -16.70
N TYR A 85 1.26 4.74 -15.53
CA TYR A 85 1.95 4.53 -14.25
C TYR A 85 1.58 3.22 -13.54
N VAL A 86 0.54 2.50 -13.98
CA VAL A 86 0.03 1.32 -13.26
C VAL A 86 1.08 0.22 -13.20
N GLU A 87 1.68 -0.12 -14.34
CA GLU A 87 2.74 -1.15 -14.41
C GLU A 87 3.92 -0.82 -13.50
N LEU A 88 4.23 0.46 -13.29
CA LEU A 88 5.31 0.90 -12.39
C LEU A 88 4.96 0.74 -10.90
N LEU A 89 3.67 0.78 -10.55
CA LEU A 89 3.21 0.71 -9.16
C LEU A 89 2.69 -0.67 -8.76
N GLN A 90 2.53 -1.60 -9.70
CA GLN A 90 2.16 -2.99 -9.42
C GLN A 90 3.31 -3.69 -8.68
N VAL A 91 3.01 -4.30 -7.53
CA VAL A 91 3.92 -5.20 -6.84
C VAL A 91 4.17 -6.47 -7.65
N TRP A 92 3.16 -6.98 -8.36
CA TRP A 92 3.24 -8.16 -9.24
C TRP A 92 2.72 -7.86 -10.64
N ASN A 93 3.48 -8.28 -11.65
CA ASN A 93 3.08 -8.20 -13.05
C ASN A 93 2.52 -9.56 -13.51
N GLY A 94 1.20 -9.69 -13.62
CA GLY A 94 0.56 -10.95 -14.05
C GLY A 94 0.33 -11.97 -12.93
N SER A 95 -0.23 -11.52 -11.80
CA SER A 95 -0.67 -12.39 -10.69
C SER A 95 -2.11 -12.89 -10.88
N PRO A 96 -2.49 -14.02 -10.24
CA PRO A 96 -3.88 -14.53 -10.28
C PRO A 96 -4.91 -13.57 -9.65
N HIS A 97 -4.45 -12.64 -8.81
CA HIS A 97 -5.21 -11.48 -8.41
C HIS A 97 -4.59 -10.28 -9.10
N GLU A 98 -5.26 -9.73 -10.11
CA GLU A 98 -4.76 -8.55 -10.81
C GLU A 98 -4.68 -7.37 -9.84
N GLN A 99 -3.58 -6.62 -9.92
CA GLN A 99 -3.41 -5.42 -9.13
C GLN A 99 -4.00 -4.25 -9.89
N GLU A 100 -5.26 -3.99 -9.60
CA GLU A 100 -6.07 -2.94 -10.21
C GLU A 100 -5.58 -1.54 -9.84
N GLU A 101 -5.85 -0.58 -10.72
CA GLU A 101 -5.65 0.83 -10.44
C GLU A 101 -6.67 1.30 -9.39
N TYR A 102 -6.21 2.07 -8.40
CA TYR A 102 -7.00 2.34 -7.19
C TYR A 102 -8.37 3.01 -7.43
N LEU A 103 -8.48 3.88 -8.45
CA LEU A 103 -9.73 4.55 -8.78
C LEU A 103 -10.67 3.64 -9.56
N GLU A 104 -10.14 2.76 -10.41
CA GLU A 104 -10.95 1.75 -11.10
C GLU A 104 -11.53 0.73 -10.14
N CYS A 105 -10.69 0.25 -9.21
CA CYS A 105 -11.12 -0.66 -8.16
C CYS A 105 -12.21 -0.02 -7.29
N LEU A 106 -12.00 1.25 -6.87
CA LEU A 106 -13.00 1.99 -6.09
C LEU A 106 -14.28 2.24 -6.89
N TRP A 107 -14.17 2.52 -8.18
CA TRP A 107 -15.32 2.71 -9.04
C TRP A 107 -16.15 1.43 -9.18
N ALA A 108 -15.52 0.29 -9.45
CA ALA A 108 -16.19 -1.01 -9.49
C ALA A 108 -16.90 -1.34 -8.16
N GLN A 109 -16.27 -1.01 -7.02
CA GLN A 109 -16.88 -1.15 -5.70
C GLN A 109 -18.11 -0.26 -5.52
N VAL A 110 -18.07 0.99 -6.01
CA VAL A 110 -19.22 1.91 -5.97
C VAL A 110 -20.33 1.46 -6.92
N GLN A 111 -20.00 0.96 -8.11
CA GLN A 111 -21.00 0.42 -9.04
C GLN A 111 -21.71 -0.78 -8.42
N LYS A 112 -20.98 -1.70 -7.80
CA LYS A 112 -21.58 -2.80 -7.05
C LYS A 112 -22.47 -2.31 -5.91
N LEU A 113 -22.03 -1.29 -5.16
CA LEU A 113 -22.85 -0.69 -4.11
C LEU A 113 -24.14 -0.06 -4.67
N GLN A 114 -24.08 0.52 -5.86
CA GLN A 114 -25.25 1.06 -6.58
C GLN A 114 -26.21 -0.07 -7.01
N GLU A 115 -25.67 -1.17 -7.55
CA GLU A 115 -26.46 -2.39 -7.88
C GLU A 115 -27.13 -3.00 -6.65
N ASP A 116 -26.47 -2.93 -5.49
CA ASP A 116 -26.98 -3.38 -4.19
C ASP A 116 -27.88 -2.33 -3.49
N ASP A 117 -28.54 -1.43 -4.24
CA ASP A 117 -29.42 -0.35 -3.74
C ASP A 117 -28.77 0.56 -2.65
N TRP A 118 -27.47 0.81 -2.74
CA TRP A 118 -26.69 1.55 -1.73
C TRP A 118 -26.72 0.92 -0.33
N LYS A 119 -26.95 -0.39 -0.24
CA LYS A 119 -26.97 -1.15 1.02
C LYS A 119 -25.62 -1.84 1.21
N GLU A 120 -24.91 -1.42 2.25
CA GLU A 120 -23.70 -2.08 2.72
C GLU A 120 -23.94 -2.78 4.07
N THR A 121 -23.09 -3.75 4.40
CA THR A 121 -23.25 -4.59 5.60
C THR A 121 -22.19 -4.34 6.67
N HIS A 122 -21.24 -3.44 6.48
CA HIS A 122 -20.04 -3.36 7.32
C HIS A 122 -20.00 -2.13 8.24
N LEU A 123 -20.57 -1.01 7.82
CA LEU A 123 -20.55 0.23 8.58
C LEU A 123 -21.59 0.19 9.70
N LYS A 124 -21.17 0.59 10.90
CA LYS A 124 -22.10 0.84 12.00
C LYS A 124 -22.63 2.26 11.92
N ARG A 125 -23.94 2.37 11.80
CA ARG A 125 -24.68 3.63 11.79
C ARG A 125 -25.32 3.85 13.16
N TYR A 126 -24.53 4.28 14.14
CA TYR A 126 -25.00 4.48 15.52
C TYR A 126 -26.14 5.50 15.61
N TYR A 127 -26.16 6.49 14.72
CA TYR A 127 -27.20 7.51 14.64
C TYR A 127 -28.60 6.94 14.37
N VAL A 128 -28.72 5.77 13.76
CA VAL A 128 -30.01 5.10 13.49
C VAL A 128 -30.75 4.78 14.80
N ALA A 129 -30.03 4.54 15.91
CA ALA A 129 -30.66 4.33 17.21
C ALA A 129 -31.32 5.60 17.79
N PHE A 130 -31.05 6.76 17.21
CA PHE A 130 -31.52 8.07 17.65
C PHE A 130 -32.38 8.78 16.60
N ASP A 131 -32.94 8.04 15.65
CA ASP A 131 -33.62 8.59 14.47
C ASP A 131 -34.73 9.57 14.85
N GLY A 132 -35.53 9.25 15.88
CA GLY A 132 -36.58 10.16 16.38
C GLY A 132 -36.05 11.48 16.95
N ALA A 133 -34.89 11.48 17.60
CA ALA A 133 -34.28 12.70 18.14
C ALA A 133 -33.54 13.51 17.06
N LEU A 134 -33.00 12.84 16.05
CA LEU A 134 -32.27 13.49 14.95
C LEU A 134 -33.21 14.02 13.86
N ALA A 135 -34.41 13.45 13.70
CA ALA A 135 -35.40 13.94 12.76
C ALA A 135 -35.90 15.36 13.09
N GLU A 136 -35.94 15.72 14.37
CA GLU A 136 -36.33 17.06 14.84
C GLU A 136 -35.17 18.07 14.85
N ALA A 137 -33.94 17.62 14.59
CA ALA A 137 -32.76 18.47 14.63
C ALA A 137 -32.64 19.35 13.38
N ILE A 138 -32.19 20.60 13.57
CA ILE A 138 -31.99 21.57 12.49
C ILE A 138 -30.78 21.16 11.65
N GLN A 139 -30.96 21.07 10.34
CA GLN A 139 -29.88 20.83 9.39
C GLN A 139 -29.06 22.13 9.19
N HIS A 140 -27.73 22.02 9.22
CA HIS A 140 -26.84 23.15 9.02
C HIS A 140 -26.15 23.09 7.64
N ASN A 141 -25.99 24.24 6.98
CA ASN A 141 -25.10 24.36 5.83
C ASN A 141 -23.65 24.20 6.28
N ILE A 142 -22.95 23.21 5.73
CA ILE A 142 -21.65 22.78 6.24
C ILE A 142 -20.54 23.73 5.76
N SER A 143 -19.91 24.44 6.70
CA SER A 143 -18.51 24.88 6.60
C SER A 143 -17.64 23.98 7.48
N SER A 144 -17.01 22.98 6.84
CA SER A 144 -15.92 22.09 7.28
C SER A 144 -16.13 21.22 8.54
N ALA A 145 -16.02 19.91 8.32
CA ALA A 145 -16.27 18.82 9.26
C ALA A 145 -15.02 18.39 10.04
N MET A 146 -15.17 18.17 11.34
CA MET A 146 -14.18 17.53 12.22
C MET A 146 -14.91 16.50 13.09
N GLY A 147 -14.38 15.27 13.15
CA GLY A 147 -14.80 14.26 14.12
C GLY A 147 -14.98 12.87 13.54
N LEU A 148 -13.87 12.17 13.27
CA LEU A 148 -13.88 10.73 13.00
C LEU A 148 -12.81 10.04 13.85
N LEU A 149 -13.14 9.76 15.12
CA LEU A 149 -12.39 8.84 15.95
C LEU A 149 -13.35 8.03 16.81
N SER A 150 -13.66 6.82 16.36
CA SER A 150 -13.66 5.57 17.14
C SER A 150 -14.31 4.46 16.29
N TYR A 151 -13.59 3.35 16.11
CA TYR A 151 -13.96 2.26 15.22
C TYR A 151 -14.22 0.99 16.02
N GLN A 152 -15.40 0.37 15.85
CA GLN A 152 -15.70 -0.95 16.42
C GLN A 152 -16.70 -1.75 15.54
N LYS A 153 -16.37 -3.02 15.26
CA LYS A 153 -16.93 -3.87 14.17
C LYS A 153 -18.29 -4.54 14.45
N ARG A 154 -19.02 -4.94 13.38
CA ARG A 154 -20.36 -5.59 13.43
C ARG A 154 -20.41 -7.06 12.90
N HIS A 155 -19.43 -7.56 12.14
CA HIS A 155 -19.47 -8.91 11.52
C HIS A 155 -18.15 -9.72 11.61
N HIS A 156 -18.24 -11.05 11.46
CA HIS A 156 -17.14 -12.03 11.55
C HIS A 156 -16.32 -12.11 10.25
N ILE A 157 -15.46 -11.12 10.03
CA ILE A 157 -14.42 -11.12 8.98
C ILE A 157 -13.20 -11.90 9.52
N PRO A 158 -12.43 -12.65 8.70
CA PRO A 158 -11.15 -13.20 9.13
C PRO A 158 -10.11 -12.09 9.35
N ILE A 159 -10.18 -11.42 10.51
CA ILE A 159 -9.42 -10.19 10.81
C ILE A 159 -7.91 -10.43 10.71
N SER A 160 -7.39 -11.58 11.12
CA SER A 160 -5.96 -11.87 11.06
C SER A 160 -5.41 -11.78 9.63
N TYR A 161 -6.17 -12.29 8.65
CA TYR A 161 -5.81 -12.20 7.24
C TYR A 161 -5.91 -10.76 6.72
N ALA A 162 -7.00 -10.06 7.02
CA ALA A 162 -7.20 -8.68 6.56
C ALA A 162 -6.15 -7.71 7.15
N VAL A 163 -5.80 -7.87 8.43
CA VAL A 163 -4.76 -7.06 9.08
C VAL A 163 -3.42 -7.33 8.43
N LEU A 164 -3.06 -8.61 8.25
CA LEU A 164 -1.78 -8.96 7.66
C LEU A 164 -1.66 -8.50 6.21
N GLU A 165 -2.73 -8.65 5.43
CA GLU A 165 -2.83 -8.14 4.06
C GLU A 165 -2.64 -6.62 4.01
N VAL A 166 -3.30 -5.87 4.92
CA VAL A 166 -3.10 -4.41 5.02
C VAL A 166 -1.64 -4.09 5.37
N VAL A 167 -1.03 -4.79 6.33
CA VAL A 167 0.37 -4.56 6.71
C VAL A 167 1.31 -4.81 5.53
N PHE A 168 1.18 -5.93 4.82
CA PHE A 168 1.99 -6.20 3.64
C PHE A 168 1.71 -5.24 2.49
N SER A 169 0.46 -4.80 2.30
CA SER A 169 0.13 -3.79 1.28
C SER A 169 0.84 -2.47 1.52
N GLN A 170 1.05 -2.09 2.79
CA GLN A 170 1.79 -0.87 3.14
C GLN A 170 3.30 -1.08 3.07
N LEU A 171 3.81 -2.25 3.48
CA LEU A 171 5.22 -2.59 3.40
C LEU A 171 5.73 -2.71 1.96
N PHE A 172 4.92 -3.23 1.05
CA PHE A 172 5.26 -3.37 -0.37
C PHE A 172 4.75 -2.20 -1.23
N ARG A 173 4.26 -1.12 -0.60
CA ARG A 173 3.76 0.04 -1.34
C ARG A 173 4.89 0.71 -2.12
N LEU A 174 4.68 0.86 -3.42
CA LEU A 174 5.59 1.56 -4.31
C LEU A 174 5.17 3.04 -4.46
N PRO A 175 6.12 3.98 -4.64
CA PRO A 175 7.57 3.77 -4.73
C PRO A 175 8.26 3.57 -3.38
N VAL A 176 7.62 4.01 -2.29
CA VAL A 176 8.13 3.86 -0.92
C VAL A 176 6.99 3.59 0.07
N PRO A 177 7.25 2.78 1.12
CA PRO A 177 6.30 2.57 2.21
C PRO A 177 5.96 3.87 2.95
N PRO A 178 4.73 4.05 3.45
CA PRO A 178 4.33 5.25 4.19
C PRO A 178 5.06 5.47 5.51
N THR A 179 5.47 4.39 6.18
CA THR A 179 6.26 4.42 7.40
C THR A 179 7.50 3.55 7.26
N THR A 180 8.45 3.68 8.19
CA THR A 180 9.71 2.94 8.16
C THR A 180 9.47 1.43 8.10
N PRO A 181 10.10 0.69 7.16
CA PRO A 181 9.90 -0.76 6.99
C PRO A 181 10.00 -1.59 8.29
N LEU A 182 10.92 -1.21 9.19
CA LEU A 182 11.13 -1.87 10.48
C LEU A 182 9.86 -1.87 11.36
N PHE A 183 9.04 -0.81 11.28
CA PHE A 183 7.79 -0.71 12.04
C PHE A 183 6.85 -1.87 11.71
N TYR A 184 6.68 -2.21 10.43
CA TYR A 184 5.81 -3.32 10.02
C TYR A 184 6.33 -4.67 10.51
N GLY A 185 7.66 -4.86 10.49
CA GLY A 185 8.30 -6.04 11.07
C GLY A 185 8.01 -6.19 12.57
N SER A 186 8.19 -5.13 13.35
CA SER A 186 7.86 -5.14 14.78
C SER A 186 6.36 -5.34 15.04
N LEU A 187 5.49 -4.73 14.23
CA LEU A 187 4.04 -4.86 14.36
C LEU A 187 3.60 -6.31 14.15
N ILE A 188 4.14 -7.00 13.13
CA ILE A 188 3.84 -8.42 12.88
C ILE A 188 4.31 -9.28 14.05
N ILE A 189 5.47 -9.00 14.65
CA ILE A 189 5.95 -9.72 15.83
C ILE A 189 4.99 -9.56 17.01
N GLU A 190 4.53 -8.33 17.29
CA GLU A 190 3.54 -8.09 18.35
C GLU A 190 2.21 -8.77 18.05
N LEU A 191 1.72 -8.73 16.80
CA LEU A 191 0.52 -9.45 16.40
C LEU A 191 0.64 -10.97 16.60
N CYS A 192 1.81 -11.56 16.33
CA CYS A 192 2.09 -12.97 16.60
C CYS A 192 2.09 -13.33 18.09
N LYS A 193 2.39 -12.38 18.99
CA LYS A 193 2.32 -12.58 20.44
C LYS A 193 0.90 -12.50 20.96
N GLU A 194 0.12 -11.57 20.43
CA GLU A 194 -1.25 -11.29 20.87
C GLU A 194 -2.27 -12.33 20.38
N GLU A 195 -2.11 -12.84 19.15
CA GLU A 195 -3.12 -13.69 18.51
C GLU A 195 -2.53 -15.05 18.08
N ARG A 196 -3.14 -16.14 18.56
CA ARG A 196 -2.60 -17.51 18.41
C ARG A 196 -2.58 -18.02 16.98
N THR A 197 -3.51 -17.58 16.13
CA THR A 197 -3.56 -18.00 14.71
C THR A 197 -2.59 -17.20 13.83
N MET A 198 -2.14 -16.03 14.27
CA MET A 198 -1.32 -15.11 13.50
C MET A 198 -0.01 -15.73 12.97
N PRO A 199 0.78 -16.50 13.75
CA PRO A 199 1.98 -17.14 13.20
C PRO A 199 1.70 -18.05 12.00
N GLN A 200 0.57 -18.78 12.02
CA GLN A 200 0.17 -19.63 10.89
C GLN A 200 -0.22 -18.80 9.68
N VAL A 201 -0.95 -17.71 9.90
CA VAL A 201 -1.36 -16.77 8.83
C VAL A 201 -0.14 -16.09 8.20
N VAL A 202 0.86 -15.71 9.01
CA VAL A 202 2.14 -15.15 8.54
C VAL A 202 2.94 -16.17 7.72
N ALA A 203 3.03 -17.42 8.18
CA ALA A 203 3.71 -18.47 7.44
C ALA A 203 3.04 -18.73 6.08
N GLN A 204 1.71 -18.84 6.05
CA GLN A 204 0.96 -19.01 4.80
C GLN A 204 1.13 -17.83 3.84
N ALA A 205 1.06 -16.59 4.35
CA ALA A 205 1.30 -15.40 3.55
C ALA A 205 2.73 -15.39 2.97
N THR A 206 3.73 -15.72 3.78
CA THR A 206 5.14 -15.81 3.34
C THR A 206 5.30 -16.82 2.21
N GLU A 207 4.66 -17.99 2.34
CA GLU A 207 4.67 -19.01 1.29
C GLU A 207 4.02 -18.51 0.00
N LEU A 208 2.87 -17.84 0.09
CA LEU A 208 2.20 -17.24 -1.07
C LEU A 208 3.03 -16.16 -1.75
N LEU A 209 3.72 -15.32 -0.97
CA LEU A 209 4.65 -14.30 -1.49
C LEU A 209 5.81 -14.95 -2.24
N TYR A 210 6.41 -16.00 -1.67
CA TYR A 210 7.51 -16.74 -2.27
C TYR A 210 7.11 -17.45 -3.57
N GLN A 211 5.94 -18.11 -3.58
CA GLN A 211 5.42 -18.77 -4.80
C GLN A 211 5.18 -17.79 -5.94
N ARG A 212 4.82 -16.54 -5.63
CA ARG A 212 4.53 -15.49 -6.61
C ARG A 212 5.72 -14.57 -6.89
N ILE A 213 6.91 -14.89 -6.40
CA ILE A 213 8.06 -13.98 -6.46
C ILE A 213 8.57 -13.75 -7.90
N ASN A 214 8.30 -14.67 -8.83
CA ASN A 214 8.75 -14.57 -10.21
C ASN A 214 8.17 -13.38 -10.97
N THR A 215 6.99 -12.92 -10.58
CA THR A 215 6.34 -11.74 -11.16
C THR A 215 6.42 -10.52 -10.25
N MET A 216 7.04 -10.65 -9.07
CA MET A 216 7.18 -9.56 -8.10
C MET A 216 8.24 -8.57 -8.55
N GLN A 217 7.96 -7.27 -8.44
CA GLN A 217 8.94 -6.24 -8.73
C GLN A 217 10.13 -6.29 -7.76
N LEU A 218 11.33 -6.00 -8.27
CA LEU A 218 12.59 -6.06 -7.50
C LEU A 218 12.56 -5.19 -6.23
N ALA A 219 11.98 -3.99 -6.28
CA ALA A 219 11.87 -3.13 -5.11
C ALA A 219 11.02 -3.75 -3.98
N ALA A 220 9.99 -4.52 -4.34
CA ALA A 220 9.18 -5.26 -3.37
C ALA A 220 9.92 -6.52 -2.87
N ILE A 221 10.67 -7.22 -3.73
CA ILE A 221 11.55 -8.32 -3.33
C ILE A 221 12.57 -7.85 -2.29
N ASP A 222 13.19 -6.67 -2.48
CA ASP A 222 14.12 -6.10 -1.50
C ASP A 222 13.46 -5.86 -0.14
N GLN A 223 12.23 -5.31 -0.13
CA GLN A 223 11.47 -5.15 1.13
C GLN A 223 11.13 -6.51 1.75
N PHE A 224 10.81 -7.50 0.93
CA PHE A 224 10.49 -8.85 1.39
C PHE A 224 11.72 -9.52 2.03
N VAL A 225 12.88 -9.43 1.39
CA VAL A 225 14.16 -9.91 1.93
C VAL A 225 14.47 -9.26 3.27
N ASN A 226 14.36 -7.93 3.36
CA ASN A 226 14.65 -7.18 4.59
C ASN A 226 13.69 -7.57 5.72
N TRP A 227 12.39 -7.65 5.43
CA TRP A 227 11.38 -8.05 6.42
C TRP A 227 11.57 -9.49 6.87
N PHE A 228 11.74 -10.43 5.93
CA PHE A 228 11.76 -11.85 6.24
C PHE A 228 13.02 -12.24 7.03
N SER A 229 14.19 -11.72 6.64
CA SER A 229 15.44 -11.93 7.41
C SER A 229 15.36 -11.36 8.83
N TYR A 230 14.77 -10.17 9.00
CA TYR A 230 14.50 -9.58 10.31
C TYR A 230 13.48 -10.40 11.13
N HIS A 231 12.41 -10.88 10.48
CA HIS A 231 11.42 -11.73 11.12
C HIS A 231 12.09 -13.01 11.64
N LEU A 232 12.84 -13.71 10.80
CA LEU A 232 13.58 -14.92 11.16
C LEU A 232 14.54 -14.69 12.34
N SER A 233 15.27 -13.57 12.40
CA SER A 233 16.19 -13.30 13.51
C SER A 233 15.49 -13.22 14.88
N ASN A 234 14.19 -12.89 14.89
CA ASN A 234 13.38 -12.82 16.11
C ASN A 234 12.73 -14.17 16.48
N PHE A 235 12.75 -15.16 15.59
CA PHE A 235 12.21 -16.51 15.80
C PHE A 235 13.28 -17.61 15.62
N GLU A 236 14.50 -17.30 16.07
CA GLU A 236 15.63 -18.23 16.10
C GLU A 236 16.01 -18.82 14.73
N TYR A 237 15.70 -18.12 13.64
CA TYR A 237 15.93 -18.55 12.25
C TYR A 237 15.22 -19.84 11.85
N ARG A 238 14.12 -20.17 12.53
CA ARG A 238 13.31 -21.37 12.24
C ARG A 238 12.43 -21.13 11.02
N TRP A 239 12.66 -21.91 9.97
CA TRP A 239 11.81 -21.96 8.78
C TRP A 239 11.91 -23.34 8.13
N SER A 240 10.88 -23.75 7.40
CA SER A 240 10.87 -24.99 6.63
C SER A 240 11.63 -24.83 5.30
N TRP A 241 12.94 -24.54 5.37
CA TRP A 241 13.79 -24.37 4.18
C TRP A 241 13.69 -25.50 3.13
N PRO A 242 13.54 -26.79 3.48
CA PRO A 242 13.37 -27.86 2.50
C PRO A 242 12.19 -27.66 1.54
N ASP A 243 11.13 -26.97 1.96
CA ASP A 243 9.95 -26.69 1.11
C ASP A 243 10.33 -25.81 -0.09
N TRP A 244 11.43 -25.06 0.01
CA TRP A 244 11.94 -24.17 -1.05
C TRP A 244 13.08 -24.78 -1.85
N SER A 245 13.39 -26.06 -1.67
CA SER A 245 14.49 -26.75 -2.36
C SER A 245 14.39 -26.74 -3.89
N GLY A 246 13.20 -26.49 -4.44
CA GLY A 246 12.99 -26.30 -5.88
C GLY A 246 13.90 -25.22 -6.48
N CYS A 247 14.18 -24.13 -5.73
CA CYS A 247 15.03 -23.04 -6.23
C CYS A 247 16.48 -23.46 -6.51
N LEU A 248 16.97 -24.57 -5.93
CA LEU A 248 18.34 -25.05 -6.12
C LEU A 248 18.58 -25.57 -7.56
N LYS A 249 17.51 -25.86 -8.30
CA LYS A 249 17.58 -26.31 -9.71
C LYS A 249 17.56 -25.14 -10.70
N GLU A 250 17.19 -23.95 -10.23
CA GLU A 250 17.07 -22.76 -11.05
C GLU A 250 18.41 -22.02 -11.18
N ASP A 251 18.49 -21.07 -12.11
CA ASP A 251 19.67 -20.22 -12.26
C ASP A 251 19.86 -19.25 -11.07
N THR A 252 21.10 -18.81 -10.88
CA THR A 252 21.52 -17.84 -9.86
C THR A 252 20.77 -16.52 -9.87
N LEU A 253 20.28 -16.10 -11.04
CA LEU A 253 19.50 -14.88 -11.22
C LEU A 253 17.99 -15.12 -11.15
N HIS A 254 17.54 -16.38 -11.04
CA HIS A 254 16.13 -16.69 -10.90
C HIS A 254 15.59 -16.09 -9.58
N PRO A 255 14.43 -15.39 -9.58
CA PRO A 255 13.94 -14.64 -8.41
C PRO A 255 13.84 -15.45 -7.11
N GLN A 256 13.42 -16.72 -7.19
CA GLN A 256 13.36 -17.59 -6.01
C GLN A 256 14.74 -17.90 -5.40
N GLN A 257 15.72 -18.27 -6.23
CA GLN A 257 17.06 -18.58 -5.73
C GLN A 257 17.78 -17.31 -5.26
N PHE A 258 17.60 -16.20 -6.00
CA PHE A 258 18.05 -14.88 -5.61
C PHE A 258 17.51 -14.49 -4.22
N PHE A 259 16.20 -14.62 -4.01
CA PHE A 259 15.55 -14.29 -2.74
C PHE A 259 16.13 -15.09 -1.57
N VAL A 260 16.23 -16.42 -1.71
CA VAL A 260 16.79 -17.27 -0.64
C VAL A 260 18.23 -16.86 -0.31
N ARG A 261 19.07 -16.64 -1.33
CA ARG A 261 20.46 -16.22 -1.13
C ARG A 261 20.55 -14.88 -0.40
N GLU A 262 19.79 -13.87 -0.82
CA GLU A 262 19.82 -12.54 -0.19
C GLU A 262 19.23 -12.57 1.24
N VAL A 263 18.17 -13.35 1.50
CA VAL A 263 17.63 -13.57 2.86
C VAL A 263 18.71 -14.18 3.75
N VAL A 264 19.38 -15.23 3.29
CA VAL A 264 20.41 -15.92 4.08
C VAL A 264 21.63 -15.02 4.30
N GLU A 265 22.03 -14.23 3.29
CA GLU A 265 23.08 -13.22 3.46
C GLU A 265 22.71 -12.19 4.55
N LYS A 266 21.46 -11.71 4.55
CA LYS A 266 20.97 -10.79 5.58
C LYS A 266 20.91 -11.45 6.96
N CYS A 267 20.45 -12.70 7.05
CA CYS A 267 20.49 -13.48 8.28
C CYS A 267 21.92 -13.65 8.79
N MET A 268 22.90 -13.87 7.91
CA MET A 268 24.33 -13.91 8.29
C MET A 268 24.78 -12.59 8.90
N ARG A 269 24.38 -11.44 8.32
CA ARG A 269 24.73 -10.10 8.85
C ARG A 269 24.09 -9.82 10.21
N LEU A 270 22.91 -10.37 10.48
CA LEU A 270 22.22 -10.31 11.78
C LEU A 270 22.71 -11.39 12.77
N SER A 271 23.68 -12.19 12.36
CA SER A 271 24.15 -13.38 13.06
C SER A 271 25.64 -13.60 12.76
N TYR A 272 26.06 -14.84 12.58
CA TYR A 272 27.41 -15.21 12.17
C TYR A 272 27.37 -16.47 11.29
N TYR A 273 28.38 -16.63 10.44
CA TYR A 273 28.45 -17.69 9.42
C TYR A 273 28.18 -19.10 9.98
N GLN A 274 28.81 -19.45 11.11
CA GLN A 274 28.62 -20.78 11.71
C GLN A 274 27.16 -21.07 12.08
N ARG A 275 26.40 -20.06 12.54
CA ARG A 275 24.98 -20.23 12.87
C ARG A 275 24.12 -20.46 11.63
N VAL A 276 24.46 -19.82 10.51
CA VAL A 276 23.78 -20.07 9.22
C VAL A 276 23.88 -21.54 8.83
N LEU A 277 25.07 -22.13 8.94
CA LEU A 277 25.29 -23.56 8.67
C LEU A 277 24.47 -24.49 9.59
N THR A 278 24.07 -24.03 10.77
CA THR A 278 23.28 -24.86 11.70
C THR A 278 21.78 -24.91 11.38
N PHE A 279 21.20 -23.83 10.87
CA PHE A 279 19.76 -23.78 10.57
C PHE A 279 19.43 -24.04 9.09
N MET A 280 20.42 -23.94 8.19
CA MET A 280 20.26 -24.26 6.78
C MET A 280 20.51 -25.75 6.54
N PRO A 281 19.67 -26.44 5.74
CA PRO A 281 19.95 -27.81 5.31
C PRO A 281 21.19 -27.89 4.43
N GLU A 282 21.91 -29.02 4.48
CA GLU A 282 23.14 -29.24 3.68
C GLU A 282 22.93 -29.07 2.17
N SER A 283 21.73 -29.38 1.67
CA SER A 283 21.38 -29.19 0.25
C SER A 283 21.47 -27.72 -0.20
N PHE A 284 21.32 -26.76 0.72
CA PHE A 284 21.40 -25.33 0.44
C PHE A 284 22.82 -24.77 0.57
N HIS A 285 23.80 -25.56 1.02
CA HIS A 285 25.17 -25.09 1.27
C HIS A 285 25.86 -24.51 0.02
N SER A 286 25.46 -24.96 -1.19
CA SER A 286 25.98 -24.46 -2.46
C SER A 286 25.60 -23.02 -2.78
N ILE A 287 24.52 -22.50 -2.20
CA ILE A 287 24.03 -21.13 -2.46
C ILE A 287 24.22 -20.18 -1.27
N LEU A 288 24.86 -20.65 -0.18
CA LEU A 288 25.12 -19.83 1.00
C LEU A 288 26.12 -18.71 0.68
N PRO A 289 26.03 -17.58 1.39
CA PRO A 289 27.06 -16.54 1.30
C PRO A 289 28.43 -17.11 1.67
N GLU A 290 29.49 -16.63 1.05
CA GLU A 290 30.86 -16.99 1.42
C GLU A 290 31.17 -16.55 2.85
N LYS A 291 32.10 -17.26 3.49
CA LYS A 291 32.57 -16.90 4.83
C LYS A 291 33.22 -15.52 4.76
N PRO A 292 32.82 -14.55 5.60
CA PRO A 292 33.38 -13.21 5.59
C PRO A 292 34.80 -13.24 6.18
N GLU A 293 35.81 -13.36 5.32
CA GLU A 293 37.22 -13.31 5.68
C GLU A 293 37.89 -12.05 5.11
N ILE A 294 38.83 -11.48 5.85
CA ILE A 294 39.59 -10.32 5.39
C ILE A 294 40.70 -10.82 4.47
N LEU A 295 40.63 -10.44 3.20
CA LEU A 295 41.68 -10.71 2.22
C LEU A 295 42.70 -9.56 2.23
N PHE A 296 43.87 -9.79 2.81
CA PHE A 296 45.00 -8.86 2.74
C PHE A 296 45.87 -9.20 1.52
N ASP A 297 45.78 -8.38 0.47
CA ASP A 297 46.66 -8.51 -0.69
C ASP A 297 47.95 -7.70 -0.48
N LEU A 298 48.89 -8.28 0.27
CA LEU A 298 50.23 -7.69 0.49
C LEU A 298 51.33 -8.46 -0.26
N ALA A 299 50.97 -9.39 -1.16
CA ALA A 299 51.92 -10.26 -1.83
C ALA A 299 51.73 -10.20 -3.35
N ASN A 300 52.60 -9.40 -3.97
CA ASN A 300 52.88 -9.28 -5.41
C ASN A 300 52.07 -8.18 -6.11
N GLY A 301 52.77 -7.13 -6.54
CA GLY A 301 52.25 -5.90 -7.17
C GLY A 301 51.55 -6.07 -8.52
N THR A 302 50.56 -6.94 -8.60
CA THR A 302 49.62 -7.08 -9.70
C THR A 302 48.22 -6.85 -9.17
N PHE A 303 47.65 -5.70 -9.49
CA PHE A 303 46.27 -5.34 -9.18
C PHE A 303 45.31 -6.40 -9.74
N SER A 304 44.69 -7.20 -8.87
CA SER A 304 43.54 -8.03 -9.26
C SER A 304 42.27 -7.20 -9.12
N SER A 305 41.54 -7.03 -10.23
CA SER A 305 40.31 -6.23 -10.33
C SER A 305 39.11 -6.82 -9.57
N SER A 306 39.27 -7.90 -8.80
CA SER A 306 38.16 -8.61 -8.14
C SER A 306 37.74 -8.03 -6.78
N LEU A 307 38.59 -7.22 -6.13
CA LEU A 307 38.35 -6.75 -4.75
C LEU A 307 37.28 -5.67 -4.62
N PHE A 308 36.84 -5.03 -5.70
CA PHE A 308 35.86 -3.94 -5.63
C PHE A 308 34.40 -4.39 -5.46
N ARG A 309 34.10 -5.69 -5.52
CA ARG A 309 32.71 -6.18 -5.44
C ARG A 309 32.14 -6.32 -4.02
N CYS A 310 32.96 -6.49 -2.98
CA CYS A 310 32.46 -6.93 -1.68
C CYS A 310 32.04 -5.81 -0.71
N LEU A 311 32.49 -4.56 -0.88
CA LEU A 311 32.25 -3.51 0.12
C LEU A 311 31.41 -2.32 -0.37
N LEU A 312 31.32 -2.05 -1.67
CA LEU A 312 30.72 -0.81 -2.19
C LEU A 312 29.36 -0.97 -2.91
N LEU A 313 28.91 -2.20 -3.20
CA LEU A 313 27.69 -2.43 -4.00
C LEU A 313 26.46 -2.92 -3.22
N LYS A 314 26.57 -3.19 -1.91
CA LYS A 314 25.44 -3.74 -1.10
C LYS A 314 25.08 -2.94 0.16
N THR A 315 25.51 -1.68 0.24
CA THR A 315 24.93 -0.69 1.14
C THR A 315 23.95 0.18 0.34
N PRO A 316 22.69 0.37 0.77
CA PRO A 316 21.83 1.33 0.11
C PRO A 316 22.47 2.70 0.26
N PHE A 317 22.76 3.37 -0.86
CA PHE A 317 23.10 4.78 -0.91
C PHE A 317 22.00 5.55 -0.18
N CYS A 318 22.27 5.96 1.06
CA CYS A 318 21.53 7.00 1.73
C CYS A 318 21.94 8.32 1.06
N LEU A 319 21.35 8.64 -0.09
CA LEU A 319 21.44 9.97 -0.70
C LEU A 319 20.52 10.93 0.06
N SER A 320 20.91 11.24 1.29
CA SER A 320 20.46 12.45 1.99
C SER A 320 21.68 13.14 2.57
N CYS A 321 22.61 13.53 1.69
CA CYS A 321 23.47 14.68 1.95
C CYS A 321 22.65 15.93 1.61
N THR A 322 21.87 16.41 2.58
CA THR A 322 21.46 17.81 2.60
C THR A 322 22.71 18.65 2.78
N THR A 323 23.00 19.45 1.76
CA THR A 323 23.95 20.56 1.78
C THR A 323 23.69 21.46 3.00
N GLY A 324 24.72 21.63 3.83
CA GLY A 324 24.85 22.70 4.80
C GLY A 324 26.10 23.50 4.47
#